data_AF-A0A2M8N5C5-F1
#
_entry.id   AF-A0A2M8N5C5-F1
#
_cell.length_a   1.000
_cell.length_b   1.000
_cell.length_c   1.000
_cell.angle_alpha   90.00
_cell.angle_beta   90.00
_cell.angle_gamma   90.00
#
_symmetry.space_group_name_H-M   'P 1'
#
loop_
_entity.id
_entity.type
_entity.pdbx_description
1 polymer ?
#
loop_
_entity_poly.entity_id
_entity_poly.type
_entity_poly.pdbx_seq_one_letter_code
_entity_poly.pdbx_strand_id
1 'polypeptide(L)' 'APDALDLMVAFNYANLAVSLATNGVSGRMVALRDGTYTHIPMSTVTSGIKRVDVDELYDVNNYLPKVRHVLGKPMFLY' A
#
# COMPACT_ATOMS: atom_id res chain seq x y z
N ALA A 1 3.13 -0.48 -19.19
CA ALA A 1 2.02 0.47 -18.94
C ALA A 1 1.35 0.04 -17.64
N PRO A 2 0.87 0.98 -16.80
CA PRO A 2 0.12 0.63 -15.58
C PRO A 2 -1.12 -0.17 -15.95
N ASP A 3 -1.44 -1.17 -15.15
CA ASP A 3 -2.63 -2.00 -15.40
C ASP A 3 -3.92 -1.31 -14.88
N ALA A 4 -5.07 -1.95 -15.11
CA ALA A 4 -6.35 -1.40 -14.68
C ALA A 4 -6.44 -1.21 -13.16
N LEU A 5 -5.73 -2.05 -12.39
CA LEU A 5 -5.69 -1.97 -10.94
C LEU A 5 -4.84 -0.77 -10.50
N ASP A 6 -3.65 -0.60 -11.07
CA ASP A 6 -2.77 0.55 -10.82
C ASP A 6 -3.48 1.87 -11.09
N LEU A 7 -4.21 1.94 -12.21
CA LEU A 7 -5.01 3.10 -12.56
C LEU A 7 -6.11 3.35 -11.53
N MET A 8 -6.87 2.31 -11.16
CA MET A 8 -7.95 2.43 -10.17
C MET A 8 -7.41 2.92 -8.81
N VAL A 9 -6.29 2.38 -8.35
CA VAL A 9 -5.67 2.78 -7.07
C VAL A 9 -5.20 4.23 -7.14
N ALA A 10 -4.53 4.63 -8.22
CA ALA A 10 -4.05 6.00 -8.41
C ALA A 10 -5.20 7.03 -8.40
N PHE A 11 -6.31 6.74 -9.11
CA PHE A 11 -7.47 7.62 -9.12
C PHE A 11 -8.11 7.78 -7.73
N ASN A 12 -8.26 6.69 -6.98
CA ASN A 12 -8.83 6.75 -5.63
C ASN A 12 -7.91 7.51 -4.66
N TYR A 13 -6.60 7.31 -4.76
CA TYR A 13 -5.61 8.07 -3.99
C TYR A 13 -5.71 9.57 -4.25
N ALA A 14 -5.79 9.96 -5.53
CA ALA A 14 -5.89 11.36 -5.92
C ALA A 14 -7.18 12.00 -5.37
N ASN A 15 -8.33 11.34 -5.52
CA ASN A 15 -9.61 11.84 -5.01
C ASN A 15 -9.59 12.05 -3.49
N LEU A 16 -9.00 11.12 -2.74
CA LEU A 16 -8.92 11.22 -1.29
C LEU A 16 -7.95 12.34 -0.85
N ALA A 17 -6.83 12.51 -1.55
CA ALA A 17 -5.90 13.61 -1.31
C ALA A 17 -6.54 14.98 -1.59
N VAL A 18 -7.26 15.13 -2.70
CA VAL A 18 -7.99 16.36 -3.06
C VAL A 18 -9.08 16.66 -2.03
N SER A 19 -9.79 15.62 -1.55
CA SER A 19 -10.81 15.77 -0.51
C SER A 19 -10.20 16.30 0.79
N LEU A 20 -9.04 15.79 1.21
CA LEU A 20 -8.33 16.29 2.40
C LEU A 20 -7.90 17.75 2.22
N ALA A 21 -7.33 18.09 1.07
CA ALA A 21 -6.90 19.44 0.76
C ALA A 21 -8.07 20.44 0.75
N THR A 22 -9.20 20.06 0.14
CA THR A 22 -10.41 20.89 0.06
C THR A 22 -11.03 21.12 1.44
N ASN A 23 -10.95 20.13 2.32
CA ASN A 23 -11.40 20.25 3.71
C ASN A 23 -10.38 20.95 4.63
N GLY A 24 -9.28 21.49 4.10
CA GLY A 24 -8.24 22.17 4.88
C GLY A 24 -7.43 21.24 5.79
N VAL A 25 -7.50 19.93 5.57
CA VAL A 25 -6.78 18.93 6.38
C VAL A 25 -5.37 18.77 5.84
N SER A 26 -4.38 19.12 6.67
CA SER A 26 -2.95 19.00 6.36
C SER A 26 -2.23 18.03 7.31
N GLY A 27 -0.97 17.69 7.01
CA GLY A 27 -0.16 16.78 7.83
C GLY A 27 -0.63 15.31 7.81
N ARG A 28 -1.45 14.93 6.82
CA ARG A 28 -1.95 13.57 6.60
C ARG A 28 -1.40 13.00 5.29
N MET A 29 -1.23 11.69 5.23
CA MET A 29 -0.83 10.93 4.04
C MET A 29 -1.91 9.91 3.70
N VAL A 30 -2.27 9.80 2.42
CA VAL A 30 -3.21 8.76 1.94
C VAL A 30 -2.52 7.40 1.94
N ALA A 31 -3.25 6.37 2.37
CA ALA A 31 -2.76 5.01 2.49
C ALA A 31 -3.83 3.99 2.09
N LEU A 32 -3.39 2.78 1.76
CA LEU A 32 -4.24 1.62 1.55
C LEU A 32 -3.89 0.59 2.61
N ARG A 33 -4.85 0.23 3.44
CA ARG A 33 -4.67 -0.70 4.55
C ARG A 33 -5.79 -1.74 4.51
N ASP A 34 -5.42 -3.02 4.52
CA ASP A 34 -6.37 -4.13 4.53
C ASP A 34 -7.42 -4.04 3.39
N GLY A 35 -7.00 -3.54 2.22
CA GLY A 35 -7.88 -3.33 1.06
C GLY A 35 -8.78 -2.09 1.13
N THR A 36 -8.62 -1.25 2.14
CA THR A 36 -9.43 -0.03 2.35
C THR A 36 -8.59 1.24 2.24
N TYR A 37 -9.10 2.25 1.53
CA TYR A 37 -8.45 3.55 1.40
C TYR A 37 -8.62 4.35 2.69
N THR A 38 -7.52 4.88 3.22
CA THR A 38 -7.49 5.63 4.49
C THR A 38 -6.48 6.75 4.43
N HIS A 39 -6.34 7.51 5.52
CA HIS A 39 -5.24 8.45 5.70
C HIS A 39 -4.64 8.35 7.10
N ILE A 40 -3.32 8.49 7.18
CA ILE A 40 -2.56 8.42 8.43
C ILE A 40 -1.85 9.74 8.71
N PRO A 41 -1.54 10.08 9.97
CA PRO A 41 -0.65 11.20 10.27
C PRO A 41 0.71 11.02 9.61
N MET A 42 1.28 12.09 9.05
CA MET A 42 2.57 12.02 8.35
C MET A 42 3.72 11.54 9.26
N SER A 43 3.64 11.83 10.56
CA SER A 43 4.58 11.33 11.58
C SER A 43 4.60 9.80 11.71
N THR A 44 3.57 9.10 11.25
CA THR A 44 3.50 7.64 11.30
C THR A 44 4.55 7.00 10.38
N VAL A 45 4.89 7.65 9.27
CA VAL A 45 5.84 7.12 8.28
C VAL A 45 7.25 7.03 8.85
N THR A 46 7.61 7.92 9.77
CA THR A 46 8.92 7.92 10.44
C THR A 46 8.95 7.00 11.66
N SER A 47 7.80 6.51 12.13
CA SER A 47 7.68 5.71 13.36
C SER A 47 8.01 4.22 13.17
N GLY A 48 8.15 3.75 11.94
CA GLY A 48 8.42 2.34 11.67
C GLY A 48 9.01 2.07 10.30
N ILE A 49 9.77 0.98 10.20
CA ILE A 49 10.33 0.49 8.93
C ILE A 49 9.38 -0.59 8.41
N LYS A 50 8.78 -0.38 7.24
CA LYS A 50 8.05 -1.45 6.55
C LYS A 50 9.06 -2.51 6.10
N ARG A 51 8.90 -3.75 6.57
CA ARG A 51 9.73 -4.89 6.18
C ARG A 51 8.87 -5.90 5.45
N VAL A 52 9.37 -6.37 4.32
CA VAL A 52 8.77 -7.48 3.57
C VAL A 52 9.13 -8.78 4.29
N ASP A 53 8.17 -9.68 4.45
CA ASP A 53 8.43 -11.05 4.92
C ASP A 53 9.13 -11.85 3.81
N VAL A 54 10.45 -11.81 3.81
CA VAL A 54 11.27 -12.50 2.79
C VAL A 54 11.16 -14.01 2.94
N ASP A 55 11.05 -14.53 4.17
CA ASP A 55 10.96 -15.97 4.41
C ASP A 55 9.64 -16.54 3.89
N GLU A 56 8.55 -15.79 3.98
CA GLU A 56 7.26 -16.18 3.45
C GLU A 56 7.18 -15.97 1.92
N LEU A 57 7.65 -14.82 1.42
CA LEU A 57 7.35 -14.36 0.07
C LEU A 57 8.45 -14.65 -0.96
N TYR A 58 9.69 -14.91 -0.54
CA TYR A 58 10.84 -15.04 -1.45
C TYR A 58 11.77 -16.21 -1.10
N ASP A 59 12.41 -16.77 -2.13
CA ASP A 59 13.60 -17.60 -1.97
C ASP A 59 14.83 -16.69 -2.04
N VAL A 60 15.54 -16.54 -0.92
CA VAL A 60 16.72 -15.67 -0.79
C VAL A 60 17.85 -16.06 -1.74
N ASN A 61 18.01 -17.36 -2.03
CA ASN A 61 19.14 -17.83 -2.85
C ASN A 61 18.89 -17.56 -4.34
N ASN A 62 17.64 -17.74 -4.76
CA ASN A 62 17.25 -17.62 -6.16
C ASN A 62 16.62 -16.25 -6.50
N TYR A 63 16.37 -15.40 -5.50
CA TYR A 63 15.66 -14.11 -5.65
C TYR A 63 14.30 -14.25 -6.37
N LEU A 64 13.63 -15.39 -6.17
CA LEU A 64 12.34 -15.69 -6.80
C LEU A 64 11.18 -15.62 -5.80
N PRO A 65 10.00 -15.14 -6.20
CA PRO A 65 8.83 -15.13 -5.34
C PRO A 65 8.28 -16.54 -5.14
N LYS A 66 7.84 -16.84 -3.91
CA LYS A 66 7.15 -18.08 -3.56
C LYS A 66 5.66 -17.96 -3.93
N VAL A 67 5.27 -18.44 -5.12
CA VAL A 67 3.87 -18.36 -5.63
C VAL A 67 2.95 -19.44 -5.03
N ARG A 68 3.30 -20.02 -3.87
CA ARG A 68 2.48 -21.05 -3.23
C ARG A 68 1.53 -20.39 -2.23
N HIS A 69 0.23 -20.60 -2.41
CA HIS A 69 -0.87 -20.12 -1.56
C HIS A 69 -1.24 -18.62 -1.68
N VAL A 70 -1.75 -18.22 -2.85
CA VAL A 70 -2.37 -16.90 -3.07
C VAL A 70 -3.71 -16.77 -2.34
N LEU A 71 -4.39 -17.89 -2.06
CA LEU A 71 -5.69 -17.91 -1.39
C LEU A 71 -5.59 -17.31 0.02
N GLY A 72 -6.34 -16.22 0.27
CA GLY A 72 -6.36 -15.53 1.56
C GLY A 72 -5.28 -14.47 1.74
N LYS A 73 -4.36 -14.29 0.78
CA LYS A 73 -3.36 -13.23 0.84
C LYS A 73 -3.94 -11.90 0.34
N PRO A 74 -3.63 -10.77 1.00
CA PRO A 74 -4.02 -9.46 0.52
C PRO A 74 -3.35 -9.17 -0.83
N MET A 75 -4.03 -8.35 -1.62
CA MET A 75 -3.56 -7.97 -2.96
C MET A 75 -2.22 -7.22 -2.94
N PHE A 76 -1.89 -6.56 -1.83
CA PHE A 76 -0.64 -5.83 -1.63
C PHE A 76 0.23 -6.51 -0.58
N LEU A 77 1.54 -6.56 -0.85
CA LEU A 77 2.54 -7.11 0.07
C LEU A 77 2.61 -6.27 1.36
N TYR A 78 2.57 -6.93 2.51
CA TYR A 78 2.72 -6.33 3.86
C TYR A 78 4.19 -6.12 4.23
#